data_AF-A0AA41U2F9-F1
#
_entry.id   AF-A0AA41U2F9-F1
#
_cell.length_a   1.000
_cell.length_b   1.000
_cell.length_c   1.000
_cell.angle_alpha   90.00
_cell.angle_beta   90.00
_cell.angle_gamma   90.00
#
_symmetry.space_group_name_H-M   'P 1'
#
loop_
_entity.id
_entity.type
_entity.pdbx_description
1 polymer ?
#
loop_
_entity_poly.entity_id
_entity_poly.type
_entity_poly.pdbx_seq_one_letter_code
_entity_poly.pdbx_strand_id
1 'polypeptide(L)'
;MRADYWSLPAALQAALTSRFGVRVASAASQPGGFSGGLAARLVLADGRTAFVKGCHGSHPILAQYEVEGWFGRRLREGPDVGPAAGSALLVPAPLLLDDFWAADWYVLVFEDIDGHDADLGDPGDLAACLELFDRLAAAAYPSSYAQRIPPVAVSLGHLASGWQRIAEAPPRDLDPWAAANLGRLCALERAWAPHSTGSSPVHTDLHPGNVLVTAAPGGRRPEALAVDWTRPSAGADWVDPLLFCLRDPAVRELPGWFRARYPAATPALTAFLAGAAGHWTDAARLEPPDYAPGLRGYEAERARKALAWLRTGLEDVAP
;
A
#
# COMPACT_ATOMS: atom_id res chain seq x y z
N MET A 1 -10.44 7.59 16.76
CA MET A 1 -9.34 7.35 17.71
C MET A 1 -9.10 5.85 17.77
N ARG A 2 -7.85 5.38 17.73
CA ARG A 2 -7.55 3.95 17.85
C ARG A 2 -7.97 3.43 19.22
N ALA A 3 -8.44 2.18 19.27
CA ALA A 3 -8.82 1.53 20.52
C ALA A 3 -7.57 1.14 21.30
N ASP A 4 -7.50 1.52 22.58
CA ASP A 4 -6.46 1.05 23.48
C ASP A 4 -6.73 -0.40 23.88
N TYR A 5 -5.69 -1.23 23.94
CA TYR A 5 -5.83 -2.65 24.26
C TYR A 5 -6.56 -2.89 25.59
N TRP A 6 -6.27 -2.09 26.62
CA TRP A 6 -6.86 -2.27 27.95
C TRP A 6 -8.31 -1.80 28.03
N SER A 7 -8.75 -1.02 27.04
CA SER A 7 -10.14 -0.60 26.87
C SER A 7 -11.01 -1.59 26.08
N LEU A 8 -10.41 -2.63 25.49
CA LEU A 8 -11.13 -3.64 24.73
C LEU A 8 -12.10 -4.45 25.61
N PRO A 9 -13.16 -5.05 25.04
CA PRO A 9 -14.04 -5.94 25.77
C PRO A 9 -13.26 -7.04 26.51
N ALA A 10 -13.62 -7.34 27.76
CA ALA A 10 -12.92 -8.33 28.58
C ALA A 10 -12.87 -9.72 27.90
N ALA A 11 -13.93 -10.09 27.17
CA ALA A 11 -13.99 -11.32 26.39
C ALA A 11 -12.95 -11.34 25.25
N LEU A 12 -12.65 -10.19 24.64
CA LEU A 12 -11.61 -10.08 23.61
C LEU A 12 -10.20 -10.20 24.20
N GLN A 13 -9.95 -9.54 25.34
CA GLN A 13 -8.67 -9.66 26.06
C GLN A 13 -8.42 -11.12 26.51
N ALA A 14 -9.47 -11.80 26.96
CA ALA A 14 -9.42 -13.22 27.32
C ALA A 14 -9.15 -14.12 26.11
N ALA A 15 -9.78 -13.85 24.96
CA ALA A 15 -9.53 -14.58 23.72
C ALA A 15 -8.06 -14.46 23.28
N LEU A 16 -7.50 -13.25 23.29
CA LEU A 16 -6.08 -13.03 22.99
C LEU A 16 -5.17 -13.80 23.95
N THR A 17 -5.44 -13.72 25.26
CA THR A 17 -4.69 -14.48 26.28
C THR A 17 -4.75 -15.99 26.02
N SER A 18 -5.93 -16.51 25.66
CA SER A 18 -6.09 -17.93 25.33
C SER A 18 -5.31 -18.34 24.08
N ARG A 19 -5.27 -17.49 23.04
CA ARG A 19 -4.50 -17.76 21.81
C ARG A 19 -3.00 -17.73 22.04
N PHE A 20 -2.52 -16.81 22.87
CA PHE A 20 -1.09 -16.73 23.22
C PHE A 20 -0.65 -17.79 24.24
N GLY A 21 -1.60 -18.34 25.01
CA GLY A 21 -1.33 -19.28 26.11
C GLY A 21 -0.78 -18.61 27.39
N VAL A 22 -0.55 -17.30 27.34
CA VAL A 22 -0.05 -16.46 28.44
C VAL A 22 -0.72 -15.09 28.37
N ARG A 23 -0.77 -14.38 29.49
CA ARG A 23 -1.35 -13.03 29.55
C ARG A 23 -0.49 -12.02 28.80
N VAL A 24 -1.13 -10.97 28.29
CA VAL A 24 -0.45 -9.75 27.83
C VAL A 24 0.11 -9.01 29.06
N ALA A 25 1.39 -8.71 29.03
CA ALA A 25 2.10 -7.99 30.09
C ALA A 25 2.09 -6.47 29.86
N SER A 26 2.27 -6.03 28.61
CA SER A 26 2.13 -4.63 28.21
C SER A 26 1.60 -4.53 26.78
N ALA A 27 1.00 -3.38 26.46
CA ALA A 27 0.47 -3.07 25.14
C ALA A 27 0.82 -1.61 24.80
N ALA A 28 1.35 -1.39 23.59
CA ALA A 28 1.69 -0.09 23.08
C ALA A 28 0.93 0.17 21.76
N SER A 29 -0.07 1.05 21.83
CA SER A 29 -0.84 1.49 20.66
C SER A 29 0.09 2.18 19.66
N GLN A 30 0.07 1.72 18.41
CA GLN A 30 0.90 2.32 17.36
C GLN A 30 0.19 3.53 16.74
N PRO A 31 0.84 4.69 16.62
CA PRO A 31 0.32 5.82 15.86
C PRO A 31 0.44 5.52 14.35
N GLY A 32 -0.65 5.65 13.59
CA GLY A 32 -0.66 5.42 12.13
C GLY A 32 -2.03 5.03 11.60
N GLY A 33 -2.31 5.24 10.31
CA GLY A 33 -3.57 4.82 9.65
C GLY A 33 -4.86 5.55 10.11
N PHE A 34 -5.86 5.60 9.22
CA PHE A 34 -7.16 6.25 9.47
C PHE A 34 -8.24 5.29 10.01
N SER A 35 -7.88 4.03 10.29
CA SER A 35 -8.82 2.99 10.74
C SER A 35 -9.10 3.11 12.24
N GLY A 36 -10.38 3.22 12.62
CA GLY A 36 -10.87 3.32 14.01
C GLY A 36 -10.78 2.02 14.83
N GLY A 37 -9.73 1.21 14.61
CA GLY A 37 -9.54 -0.10 15.22
C GLY A 37 -8.46 -0.16 16.31
N LEU A 38 -8.20 -1.37 16.78
CA LEU A 38 -7.02 -1.74 17.56
C LEU A 38 -5.82 -1.85 16.61
N ALA A 39 -4.67 -1.35 17.03
CA ALA A 39 -3.38 -1.63 16.42
C ALA A 39 -2.30 -1.41 17.49
N ALA A 40 -1.78 -2.50 18.04
CA ALA A 40 -0.92 -2.45 19.22
C ALA A 40 0.19 -3.50 19.13
N ARG A 41 1.39 -3.10 19.55
CA ARG A 41 2.48 -4.02 19.86
C ARG A 41 2.27 -4.55 21.27
N LEU A 42 2.29 -5.86 21.43
CA LEU A 42 2.07 -6.54 22.69
C LEU A 42 3.37 -7.20 23.16
N VAL A 43 3.64 -7.08 24.46
CA VAL A 43 4.64 -7.90 25.15
C VAL A 43 3.88 -8.91 25.99
N LEU A 44 4.16 -10.20 25.81
CA LEU A 44 3.56 -11.30 26.54
C LEU A 44 4.32 -11.55 27.85
N ALA A 45 3.67 -12.19 28.83
CA ALA A 45 4.27 -12.44 30.14
C ALA A 45 5.50 -13.36 30.14
N ASP A 46 5.71 -14.11 29.05
CA ASP A 46 6.89 -14.95 28.84
C ASP A 46 7.98 -14.27 27.98
N GLY A 47 7.82 -12.98 27.68
CA GLY A 47 8.78 -12.17 26.93
C GLY A 47 8.62 -12.21 25.41
N ARG A 48 7.74 -13.06 24.86
CA ARG A 48 7.41 -13.02 23.42
C ARG A 48 6.69 -11.72 23.06
N THR A 49 6.80 -11.29 21.81
CA THR A 49 6.12 -10.11 21.28
C THR A 49 5.19 -10.48 20.12
N ALA A 50 4.15 -9.68 19.92
CA ALA A 50 3.22 -9.80 18.79
C ALA A 50 2.65 -8.44 18.41
N PHE A 51 2.39 -8.21 17.12
CA PHE A 51 1.61 -7.08 16.67
C PHE A 51 0.16 -7.50 16.45
N VAL A 52 -0.80 -6.77 17.01
CA VAL A 52 -2.22 -7.10 16.89
C VAL A 52 -2.97 -5.91 16.32
N LYS A 53 -3.74 -6.17 15.27
CA LYS A 53 -4.72 -5.22 14.73
C LYS A 53 -6.11 -5.83 14.73
N GLY A 54 -7.14 -5.03 14.95
CA GLY A 54 -8.51 -5.52 14.88
C GLY A 54 -9.53 -4.42 14.72
N CYS A 55 -10.72 -4.79 14.26
CA CYS A 55 -11.86 -3.87 14.20
C CYS A 55 -13.15 -4.57 14.61
N HIS A 56 -14.12 -3.78 15.08
CA HIS A 56 -15.47 -4.26 15.35
C HIS A 56 -16.15 -4.69 14.04
N GLY A 57 -16.96 -5.74 14.07
CA GLY A 57 -17.57 -6.36 12.91
C GLY A 57 -18.62 -5.50 12.21
N SER A 58 -19.11 -4.45 12.86
CA SER A 58 -19.97 -3.45 12.23
C SER A 58 -19.19 -2.29 11.59
N HIS A 59 -17.86 -2.24 11.72
CA HIS A 59 -17.08 -1.14 11.19
C HIS A 59 -16.92 -1.28 9.67
N PRO A 60 -17.12 -0.20 8.87
CA PRO A 60 -16.97 -0.24 7.40
C PRO A 60 -15.61 -0.72 6.86
N ILE A 61 -14.56 -0.78 7.70
CA ILE A 61 -13.22 -1.22 7.31
C ILE A 61 -13.04 -2.73 7.44
N LEU A 62 -14.03 -3.46 7.97
CA LEU A 62 -13.94 -4.91 8.19
C LEU A 62 -13.50 -5.64 6.93
N ALA A 63 -14.09 -5.29 5.77
CA ALA A 63 -13.75 -5.92 4.50
C ALA A 63 -12.26 -5.81 4.16
N GLN A 64 -11.59 -4.71 4.54
CA GLN A 64 -10.14 -4.56 4.35
C GLN A 64 -9.34 -5.48 5.27
N TYR A 65 -9.77 -5.63 6.52
CA TYR A 65 -9.16 -6.57 7.48
C TYR A 65 -9.35 -8.02 7.04
N GLU A 66 -10.54 -8.38 6.53
CA GLU A 66 -10.83 -9.72 6.01
C GLU A 66 -9.95 -10.07 4.80
N VAL A 67 -9.76 -9.12 3.89
CA VAL A 67 -8.85 -9.28 2.74
C VAL A 67 -7.42 -9.48 3.21
N GLU A 68 -6.96 -8.68 4.17
CA GLU A 68 -5.59 -8.78 4.69
C GLU A 68 -5.35 -10.07 5.48
N GLY A 69 -6.30 -10.47 6.33
CA GLY A 69 -6.25 -11.76 7.03
C GLY A 69 -6.23 -12.93 6.04
N TRP A 70 -7.09 -12.87 5.02
CA TRP A 70 -7.05 -13.83 3.92
C TRP A 70 -5.68 -13.86 3.24
N PHE A 71 -5.11 -12.70 2.91
CA PHE A 71 -3.81 -12.60 2.26
C PHE A 71 -2.67 -13.15 3.14
N GLY A 72 -2.61 -12.75 4.41
CA GLY A 72 -1.60 -13.22 5.36
C GLY A 72 -1.64 -14.74 5.57
N ARG A 73 -2.84 -15.34 5.64
CA ARG A 73 -2.98 -16.81 5.68
C ARG A 73 -2.34 -17.48 4.46
N ARG A 74 -2.49 -16.86 3.30
CA ARG A 74 -1.98 -17.37 2.03
C ARG A 74 -0.48 -17.21 1.85
N LEU A 75 0.13 -16.20 2.46
CA LEU A 75 1.59 -16.08 2.51
C LEU A 75 2.21 -17.17 3.41
N ARG A 76 1.55 -17.55 4.51
CA ARG A 76 2.00 -18.66 5.37
C ARG A 76 2.07 -20.01 4.68
N GLU A 77 1.15 -20.28 3.76
CA GLU A 77 1.08 -21.54 3.03
C GLU A 77 2.33 -21.76 2.16
N GLY A 78 3.05 -20.67 1.82
CA GLY A 78 4.26 -20.68 1.01
C GLY A 78 3.99 -20.93 -0.48
N PRO A 79 4.93 -20.57 -1.37
CA PRO A 79 4.81 -20.86 -2.80
C PRO A 79 4.92 -22.37 -3.08
N ASP A 80 4.24 -22.84 -4.13
CA ASP A 80 4.27 -24.24 -4.62
C ASP A 80 5.64 -24.62 -5.24
N VAL A 81 6.69 -23.96 -4.82
CA VAL A 81 8.08 -24.19 -5.22
C VAL A 81 8.72 -25.05 -4.15
N GLY A 82 9.40 -26.12 -4.56
CA GLY A 82 10.02 -27.05 -3.61
C GLY A 82 10.96 -26.34 -2.62
N PRO A 83 11.34 -27.00 -1.51
CA PRO A 83 12.12 -26.42 -0.40
C PRO A 83 13.47 -25.78 -0.79
N ALA A 84 13.92 -25.96 -2.03
CA ALA A 84 15.13 -25.37 -2.60
C ALA A 84 14.98 -23.91 -3.08
N ALA A 85 13.78 -23.36 -3.20
CA ALA A 85 13.58 -22.04 -3.79
C ALA A 85 13.89 -20.86 -2.85
N GLY A 86 14.15 -21.12 -1.57
CA GLY A 86 14.57 -20.12 -0.58
C GLY A 86 13.51 -19.06 -0.26
N SER A 87 13.83 -18.16 0.68
CA SER A 87 12.96 -17.04 1.08
C SER A 87 12.82 -15.95 0.00
N ALA A 88 13.62 -16.01 -1.08
CA ALA A 88 13.70 -15.00 -2.12
C ALA A 88 12.42 -14.85 -2.97
N LEU A 89 11.54 -15.86 -2.96
CA LEU A 89 10.25 -15.82 -3.68
C LEU A 89 9.07 -15.43 -2.80
N LEU A 90 9.30 -15.21 -1.50
CA LEU A 90 8.25 -14.83 -0.56
C LEU A 90 7.95 -13.34 -0.67
N VAL A 91 6.66 -13.00 -0.61
CA VAL A 91 6.24 -11.61 -0.48
C VAL A 91 6.85 -11.03 0.81
N PRO A 92 7.62 -9.94 0.75
CA PRO A 92 8.24 -9.30 1.90
C PRO A 92 7.20 -8.57 2.76
N ALA A 93 6.53 -9.33 3.62
CA ALA A 93 5.49 -8.86 4.53
C ALA A 93 5.62 -9.55 5.90
N PRO A 94 5.14 -8.95 7.00
CA PRO A 94 5.10 -9.61 8.30
C PRO A 94 4.25 -10.89 8.26
N LEU A 95 4.72 -11.92 8.96
CA LEU A 95 4.02 -13.17 9.13
C LEU A 95 2.73 -12.98 9.93
N LEU A 96 1.59 -13.31 9.33
CA LEU A 96 0.36 -13.49 10.09
C LEU A 96 0.49 -14.73 10.97
N LEU A 97 0.39 -14.62 12.29
CA LEU A 97 0.47 -15.72 13.25
C LEU A 97 -0.89 -16.35 13.57
N ASP A 98 -1.95 -15.54 13.63
CA ASP A 98 -3.32 -16.01 13.84
C ASP A 98 -4.32 -14.98 13.32
N ASP A 99 -5.55 -15.40 13.06
CA ASP A 99 -6.68 -14.50 12.84
C ASP A 99 -7.97 -15.14 13.35
N PHE A 100 -8.83 -14.35 13.98
CA PHE A 100 -10.03 -14.88 14.61
C PHE A 100 -11.09 -13.81 14.89
N TRP A 101 -12.31 -14.30 15.11
CA TRP A 101 -13.41 -13.52 15.65
C TRP A 101 -13.56 -13.72 17.16
N ALA A 102 -13.74 -12.65 17.92
CA ALA A 102 -14.10 -12.70 19.33
C ALA A 102 -14.80 -11.42 19.78
N ALA A 103 -15.87 -11.54 20.56
CA ALA A 103 -16.63 -10.40 21.10
C ALA A 103 -17.05 -9.36 20.04
N ASP A 104 -17.46 -9.82 18.86
CA ASP A 104 -17.79 -9.01 17.67
C ASP A 104 -16.61 -8.25 17.06
N TRP A 105 -15.37 -8.62 17.38
CA TRP A 105 -14.18 -8.09 16.71
C TRP A 105 -13.55 -9.14 15.80
N TYR A 106 -13.10 -8.72 14.63
CA TYR A 106 -12.17 -9.47 13.82
C TYR A 106 -10.75 -9.00 14.10
N VAL A 107 -9.87 -9.93 14.46
CA VAL A 107 -8.51 -9.66 14.93
C VAL A 107 -7.51 -10.42 14.08
N LEU A 108 -6.46 -9.72 13.69
CA LEU A 108 -5.26 -10.24 13.03
C LEU A 108 -4.09 -10.13 14.00
N VAL A 109 -3.35 -11.22 14.17
CA VAL A 109 -2.14 -11.29 14.98
C VAL A 109 -0.98 -11.54 14.04
N PHE A 110 -0.01 -10.64 14.03
CA PHE A 110 1.23 -10.73 13.26
C PHE A 110 2.42 -10.92 14.18
N GLU A 111 3.54 -11.38 13.61
CA GLU A 111 4.82 -11.23 14.27
C GLU A 111 5.10 -9.75 14.56
N ASP A 112 5.73 -9.49 15.70
CA ASP A 112 6.19 -8.14 16.02
C ASP A 112 7.56 -7.91 15.37
N ILE A 113 7.63 -6.90 14.51
CA ILE A 113 8.87 -6.54 13.84
C ILE A 113 9.52 -5.40 14.61
N ASP A 114 10.76 -5.60 15.03
CA ASP A 114 11.61 -4.53 15.54
C ASP A 114 12.11 -3.68 14.35
N GLY A 115 11.64 -2.45 14.26
CA GLY A 115 11.83 -1.60 13.10
C GLY A 115 11.06 -0.29 13.21
N HIS A 116 11.16 0.53 12.17
CA HIS A 116 10.57 1.86 12.06
C HIS A 116 9.96 2.08 10.68
N ASP A 117 8.98 3.00 10.60
CA ASP A 117 8.43 3.45 9.31
C ASP A 117 9.57 4.06 8.47
N ALA A 118 9.60 3.74 7.18
CA ALA A 118 10.66 4.22 6.31
C ALA A 118 10.77 5.76 6.31
N ASP A 119 11.94 6.30 6.59
CA ASP A 119 12.30 7.69 6.36
C ASP A 119 13.10 7.79 5.07
N LEU A 120 12.45 8.25 3.99
CA LEU A 120 13.12 8.34 2.70
C LEU A 120 14.25 9.39 2.67
N GLY A 121 14.32 10.29 3.66
CA GLY A 121 15.46 11.18 3.84
C GLY A 121 16.73 10.45 4.32
N ASP A 122 16.58 9.27 4.93
CA ASP A 122 17.69 8.41 5.30
C ASP A 122 18.12 7.54 4.10
N PRO A 123 19.39 7.60 3.67
CA PRO A 123 19.86 6.81 2.52
C PRO A 123 19.77 5.29 2.71
N GLY A 124 19.85 4.80 3.95
CA GLY A 124 19.72 3.39 4.29
C GLY A 124 18.28 2.90 4.13
N ASP A 125 17.32 3.66 4.65
CA ASP A 125 15.89 3.38 4.48
C ASP A 125 15.46 3.47 3.01
N LEU A 126 15.95 4.48 2.28
CA LEU A 126 15.71 4.58 0.83
C LEU A 126 16.25 3.34 0.12
N ALA A 127 17.50 2.94 0.39
CA ALA A 127 18.09 1.74 -0.20
C ALA A 127 17.27 0.48 0.13
N ALA A 128 16.81 0.33 1.37
CA ALA A 128 15.96 -0.78 1.78
C ALA A 128 14.61 -0.79 1.03
N CYS A 129 13.99 0.39 0.82
CA CYS A 129 12.77 0.51 0.01
C CYS A 129 12.99 0.12 -1.46
N LEU A 130 14.13 0.48 -2.04
CA LEU A 130 14.47 0.08 -3.42
C LEU A 130 14.70 -1.43 -3.52
N GLU A 131 15.41 -2.03 -2.56
CA GLU A 131 15.58 -3.48 -2.46
C GLU A 131 14.24 -4.21 -2.24
N LEU A 132 13.30 -3.61 -1.50
CA LEU A 132 11.93 -4.11 -1.35
C LEU A 132 11.20 -4.19 -2.71
N PHE A 133 11.36 -3.21 -3.60
CA PHE A 133 10.76 -3.28 -4.94
C PHE A 133 11.33 -4.43 -5.77
N ASP A 134 12.64 -4.66 -5.71
CA ASP A 134 13.24 -5.80 -6.43
C ASP A 134 12.77 -7.14 -5.85
N ARG A 135 12.60 -7.23 -4.52
CA ARG A 135 12.01 -8.41 -3.86
C ARG A 135 10.55 -8.64 -4.26
N LEU A 136 9.73 -7.59 -4.33
CA LEU A 136 8.34 -7.69 -4.78
C LEU A 136 8.25 -8.08 -6.26
N ALA A 137 9.14 -7.55 -7.10
CA ALA A 137 9.20 -7.91 -8.51
C ALA A 137 9.56 -9.39 -8.72
N ALA A 138 10.45 -9.94 -7.88
CA ALA A 138 10.87 -11.34 -7.90
C ALA A 138 9.92 -12.29 -7.16
N ALA A 139 9.08 -11.78 -6.27
CA ALA A 139 8.14 -12.58 -5.50
C ALA A 139 7.05 -13.16 -6.41
N ALA A 140 6.57 -14.35 -6.04
CA ALA A 140 5.49 -15.01 -6.74
C ALA A 140 4.37 -15.34 -5.78
N TYR A 141 3.14 -15.18 -6.24
CA TYR A 141 2.02 -15.81 -5.56
C TYR A 141 2.10 -17.33 -5.73
N PRO A 142 1.90 -18.12 -4.67
CA PRO A 142 1.58 -19.53 -4.76
C PRO A 142 0.50 -19.79 -5.82
N SER A 143 0.77 -20.74 -6.72
CA SER A 143 0.00 -20.94 -7.96
C SER A 143 -1.45 -21.32 -7.67
N SER A 144 -1.68 -22.03 -6.57
CA SER A 144 -2.99 -22.48 -6.09
C SER A 144 -3.97 -21.35 -5.76
N TYR A 145 -3.52 -20.10 -5.58
CA TYR A 145 -4.41 -18.95 -5.37
C TYR A 145 -4.09 -17.70 -6.17
N ALA A 146 -3.05 -17.69 -7.02
CA ALA A 146 -2.78 -16.56 -7.91
C ALA A 146 -4.02 -16.11 -8.71
N GLN A 147 -4.93 -17.04 -9.04
CA GLN A 147 -6.21 -16.77 -9.72
C GLN A 147 -7.25 -16.02 -8.87
N ARG A 148 -7.08 -15.98 -7.55
CA ARG A 148 -7.97 -15.30 -6.59
C ARG A 148 -7.49 -13.89 -6.27
N ILE A 149 -6.25 -13.56 -6.60
CA ILE A 149 -5.72 -12.20 -6.44
C ILE A 149 -6.32 -11.32 -7.55
N PRO A 150 -7.00 -10.22 -7.20
CA PRO A 150 -7.55 -9.31 -8.20
C PRO A 150 -6.44 -8.76 -9.11
N PRO A 151 -6.67 -8.65 -10.43
CA PRO A 151 -5.81 -7.86 -11.29
C PRO A 151 -5.79 -6.41 -10.79
N VAL A 152 -4.65 -5.74 -10.88
CA VAL A 152 -4.50 -4.33 -10.46
C VAL A 152 -5.47 -3.39 -11.19
N ALA A 153 -5.85 -3.74 -12.42
CA ALA A 153 -6.89 -3.06 -13.20
C ALA A 153 -8.25 -2.99 -12.47
N VAL A 154 -8.59 -4.03 -11.69
CA VAL A 154 -9.81 -4.08 -10.88
C VAL A 154 -9.65 -3.19 -9.65
N SER A 155 -8.56 -3.36 -8.91
CA SER A 155 -8.29 -2.63 -7.66
C SER A 155 -8.15 -1.12 -7.88
N LEU A 156 -7.53 -0.72 -8.99
CA LEU A 156 -7.30 0.68 -9.35
C LEU A 156 -8.27 1.18 -10.45
N GLY A 157 -9.37 0.48 -10.72
CA GLY A 157 -10.32 0.83 -11.79
C GLY A 157 -10.87 2.27 -11.71
N HIS A 158 -10.89 2.86 -10.51
CA HIS A 158 -11.27 4.25 -10.26
C HIS A 158 -10.38 5.27 -11.00
N LEU A 159 -9.17 4.90 -11.40
CA LEU A 159 -8.24 5.75 -12.17
C LEU A 159 -8.72 6.06 -13.59
N ALA A 160 -9.71 5.34 -14.13
CA ALA A 160 -10.10 5.43 -15.54
C ALA A 160 -11.14 6.51 -15.88
N SER A 161 -11.46 7.42 -14.96
CA SER A 161 -12.65 8.28 -15.09
C SER A 161 -12.54 9.68 -14.50
N GLY A 162 -11.39 10.06 -13.93
CA GLY A 162 -11.23 11.36 -13.29
C GLY A 162 -11.32 12.52 -14.29
N TRP A 163 -10.63 12.41 -15.43
CA TRP A 163 -10.69 13.41 -16.49
C TRP A 163 -12.04 13.44 -17.21
N GLN A 164 -12.73 12.30 -17.35
CA GLN A 164 -14.11 12.29 -17.85
C GLN A 164 -15.02 13.18 -17.00
N ARG A 165 -15.01 12.99 -15.68
CA ARG A 165 -15.83 13.81 -14.77
C ARG A 165 -15.47 15.29 -14.84
N ILE A 166 -14.17 15.60 -14.94
CA ILE A 166 -13.71 16.99 -15.13
C ILE A 166 -14.18 17.55 -16.48
N ALA A 167 -14.22 16.75 -17.55
CA ALA A 167 -14.62 17.19 -18.87
C ALA A 167 -16.13 17.47 -18.99
N GLU A 168 -16.96 16.81 -18.18
CA GLU A 168 -18.41 17.09 -18.11
C GLU A 168 -18.70 18.48 -17.55
N ALA A 169 -17.90 18.96 -16.60
CA ALA A 169 -18.01 20.30 -16.02
C ALA A 169 -16.63 20.89 -15.68
N PRO A 170 -15.89 21.41 -16.69
CA PRO A 170 -14.53 21.90 -16.48
C PRO A 170 -14.49 23.08 -15.50
N PRO A 171 -13.76 22.96 -14.38
CA PRO A 171 -13.69 24.03 -13.40
C PRO A 171 -12.82 25.18 -13.91
N ARG A 172 -13.17 26.41 -13.53
CA ARG A 172 -12.48 27.63 -14.00
C ARG A 172 -11.03 27.72 -13.58
N ASP A 173 -10.67 27.06 -12.48
CA ASP A 173 -9.33 27.02 -11.91
C ASP A 173 -8.55 25.76 -12.35
N LEU A 174 -9.04 25.02 -13.35
CA LEU A 174 -8.30 23.89 -13.90
C LEU A 174 -6.94 24.36 -14.41
N ASP A 175 -5.90 23.57 -14.13
CA ASP A 175 -4.56 23.82 -14.64
C ASP A 175 -4.60 24.07 -16.16
N PRO A 176 -4.03 25.18 -16.68
CA PRO A 176 -4.17 25.54 -18.09
C PRO A 176 -3.63 24.49 -19.07
N TRP A 177 -2.54 23.80 -18.69
CA TRP A 177 -1.99 22.74 -19.51
C TRP A 177 -2.92 21.52 -19.52
N ALA A 178 -3.51 21.15 -18.38
CA ALA A 178 -4.51 20.08 -18.31
C ALA A 178 -5.77 20.43 -19.12
N ALA A 179 -6.23 21.67 -19.03
CA ALA A 179 -7.36 22.17 -19.82
C ALA A 179 -7.09 22.07 -21.34
N ALA A 180 -5.91 22.50 -21.79
CA ALA A 180 -5.49 22.40 -23.19
C ALA A 180 -5.34 20.95 -23.69
N ASN A 181 -5.07 20.00 -22.79
CA ASN A 181 -4.86 18.58 -23.12
C ASN A 181 -6.03 17.67 -22.70
N LEU A 182 -7.18 18.22 -22.30
CA LEU A 182 -8.22 17.48 -21.60
C LEU A 182 -8.72 16.26 -22.39
N GLY A 183 -8.94 16.40 -23.70
CA GLY A 183 -9.33 15.28 -24.57
C GLY A 183 -8.27 14.17 -24.66
N ARG A 184 -6.98 14.52 -24.64
CA ARG A 184 -5.87 13.55 -24.64
C ARG A 184 -5.77 12.84 -23.30
N LEU A 185 -5.90 13.57 -22.19
CA LEU A 185 -5.91 13.02 -20.83
C LEU A 185 -7.07 12.04 -20.63
N CYS A 186 -8.26 12.39 -21.14
CA CYS A 186 -9.44 11.54 -21.22
C CYS A 186 -9.19 10.22 -21.98
N ALA A 187 -8.46 10.26 -23.10
CA ALA A 187 -8.12 9.05 -23.85
C ALA A 187 -7.11 8.18 -23.10
N LEU A 188 -6.09 8.80 -22.52
CA LEU A 188 -5.01 8.12 -21.78
C LEU A 188 -5.52 7.42 -20.52
N GLU A 189 -6.38 8.06 -19.73
CA GLU A 189 -6.94 7.42 -18.51
C GLU A 189 -7.78 6.19 -18.84
N ARG A 190 -8.39 6.07 -20.02
CA ARG A 190 -9.12 4.85 -20.38
C ARG A 190 -8.21 3.71 -20.82
N ALA A 191 -6.99 4.04 -21.23
CA ALA A 191 -6.04 3.10 -21.81
C ALA A 191 -5.08 2.46 -20.79
N TRP A 192 -5.02 2.93 -19.54
CA TRP A 192 -3.97 2.47 -18.60
C TRP A 192 -4.12 1.01 -18.17
N ALA A 193 -5.34 0.48 -18.09
CA ALA A 193 -5.59 -0.82 -17.45
C ALA A 193 -4.84 -1.99 -18.12
N PRO A 194 -4.93 -2.20 -19.46
CA PRO A 194 -4.15 -3.24 -20.15
C PRO A 194 -2.63 -3.09 -19.99
N HIS A 195 -2.15 -1.87 -19.76
CA HIS A 195 -0.73 -1.60 -19.61
C HIS A 195 -0.18 -2.01 -18.25
N SER A 196 -1.03 -2.11 -17.23
CA SER A 196 -0.66 -2.45 -15.86
C SER A 196 -0.69 -3.95 -15.54
N THR A 197 -0.96 -4.80 -16.53
CA THR A 197 -1.06 -6.25 -16.33
C THR A 197 0.29 -6.86 -15.99
N GLY A 198 0.30 -7.82 -15.06
CA GLY A 198 1.46 -8.59 -14.69
C GLY A 198 1.11 -9.61 -13.61
N SER A 199 2.11 -10.38 -13.18
CA SER A 199 1.94 -11.44 -12.15
C SER A 199 2.62 -11.10 -10.83
N SER A 200 3.34 -9.97 -10.76
CA SER A 200 4.02 -9.55 -9.54
C SER A 200 3.00 -9.16 -8.46
N PRO A 201 3.30 -9.43 -7.18
CA PRO A 201 2.57 -8.87 -6.06
C PRO A 201 2.63 -7.35 -6.05
N VAL A 202 1.46 -6.71 -6.09
CA VAL A 202 1.28 -5.26 -6.02
C VAL A 202 0.42 -4.94 -4.79
N HIS A 203 0.96 -4.09 -3.92
CA HIS A 203 0.33 -3.57 -2.71
C HIS A 203 -0.77 -2.54 -3.01
N THR A 204 -0.61 -1.72 -4.05
CA THR A 204 -1.51 -0.65 -4.53
C THR A 204 -1.65 0.57 -3.62
N ASP A 205 -1.26 0.47 -2.36
CA ASP A 205 -1.22 1.60 -1.42
C ASP A 205 0.14 1.76 -0.74
N LEU A 206 1.22 1.40 -1.44
CA LEU A 206 2.56 1.48 -0.88
C LEU A 206 2.99 2.94 -0.70
N HIS A 207 3.46 3.25 0.50
CA HIS A 207 3.98 4.55 0.92
C HIS A 207 4.92 4.37 2.10
N PRO A 208 5.74 5.36 2.49
CA PRO A 208 6.73 5.19 3.55
C PRO A 208 6.15 4.68 4.87
N GLY A 209 4.99 5.21 5.31
CA GLY A 209 4.27 4.67 6.48
C GLY A 209 3.61 3.28 6.33
N ASN A 210 3.71 2.64 5.16
CA ASN A 210 3.34 1.25 4.91
C ASN A 210 4.58 0.39 4.58
N VAL A 211 5.77 0.93 4.83
CA VAL A 211 7.04 0.22 4.71
C VAL A 211 7.72 0.24 6.07
N LEU A 212 7.95 -0.94 6.63
CA LEU A 212 8.66 -1.09 7.89
C LEU A 212 10.09 -1.52 7.60
N VAL A 213 11.05 -0.69 7.98
CA VAL A 213 12.48 -0.97 7.88
C VAL A 213 12.91 -1.65 9.17
N THR A 214 13.41 -2.88 9.07
CA THR A 214 13.83 -3.69 10.21
C THR A 214 15.08 -3.08 10.84
N ALA A 215 15.14 -3.09 12.18
CA ALA A 215 16.41 -2.88 12.87
C ALA A 215 17.42 -3.95 12.42
N ALA A 216 18.68 -3.54 12.17
CA ALA A 216 19.73 -4.45 11.71
C ALA A 216 20.82 -4.67 12.76
N PRO A 217 20.54 -5.38 13.88
CA PRO A 217 21.56 -5.68 14.87
C PRO A 217 22.67 -6.58 14.29
N GLY A 218 23.91 -6.35 14.71
CA GLY A 218 25.05 -7.20 14.36
C GLY A 218 25.64 -7.01 12.96
N GLY A 219 25.42 -5.85 12.32
CA GLY A 219 26.05 -5.51 11.04
C GLY A 219 25.39 -6.12 9.80
N ARG A 220 24.17 -6.67 9.94
CA ARG A 220 23.32 -6.97 8.79
C ARG A 220 22.83 -5.67 8.14
N ARG A 221 22.41 -5.75 6.88
CA ARG A 221 21.70 -4.63 6.25
C ARG A 221 20.26 -4.59 6.78
N PRO A 222 19.67 -3.40 6.98
CA PRO A 222 18.25 -3.30 7.24
C PRO A 222 17.47 -3.84 6.04
N GLU A 223 16.40 -4.56 6.31
CA GLU A 223 15.46 -5.03 5.30
C GLU A 223 14.17 -4.21 5.40
N ALA A 224 13.47 -4.05 4.28
CA ALA A 224 12.15 -3.42 4.28
C ALA A 224 11.06 -4.47 4.03
N LEU A 225 9.95 -4.33 4.77
CA LEU A 225 8.74 -5.13 4.63
C LEU A 225 7.56 -4.21 4.31
N ALA A 226 6.68 -4.65 3.39
CA ALA A 226 5.42 -3.99 3.13
C ALA A 226 4.37 -4.47 4.15
N VAL A 227 3.68 -3.53 4.80
CA VAL A 227 2.63 -3.79 5.79
C VAL A 227 1.28 -3.28 5.29
N ASP A 228 0.18 -3.66 5.95
CA ASP A 228 -1.19 -3.23 5.60
C ASP A 228 -1.66 -3.65 4.19
N TRP A 229 -1.47 -4.94 3.85
CA TRP A 229 -1.92 -5.59 2.62
C TRP A 229 -3.45 -5.74 2.52
N THR A 230 -4.15 -4.62 2.52
CA THR A 230 -5.62 -4.54 2.48
C THR A 230 -6.20 -4.64 1.07
N ARG A 231 -5.37 -4.45 0.04
CA ARG A 231 -5.73 -4.48 -1.39
C ARG A 231 -4.66 -5.17 -2.26
N PRO A 232 -4.21 -6.39 -1.89
CA PRO A 232 -3.23 -7.13 -2.67
C PRO A 232 -3.76 -7.35 -4.10
N SER A 233 -2.91 -7.12 -5.08
CA SER A 233 -3.26 -7.21 -6.49
C SER A 233 -2.15 -7.86 -7.30
N ALA A 234 -2.51 -8.42 -8.46
CA ALA A 234 -1.56 -8.91 -9.45
C ALA A 234 -1.40 -7.84 -10.54
N GLY A 235 -0.16 -7.42 -10.78
CA GLY A 235 0.11 -6.35 -11.74
C GLY A 235 1.55 -6.32 -12.21
N ALA A 236 1.87 -5.31 -13.00
CA ALA A 236 3.23 -5.04 -13.40
C ALA A 236 4.07 -4.54 -12.20
N ASP A 237 5.32 -4.95 -12.15
CA ASP A 237 6.27 -4.67 -11.07
C ASP A 237 6.57 -3.16 -10.87
N TRP A 238 6.30 -2.33 -11.88
CA TRP A 238 6.51 -0.89 -11.82
C TRP A 238 5.35 -0.12 -11.16
N VAL A 239 4.18 -0.74 -10.91
CA VAL A 239 2.99 -0.02 -10.42
C VAL A 239 3.21 0.60 -9.04
N ASP A 240 3.64 -0.20 -8.06
CA ASP A 240 3.91 0.31 -6.72
C ASP A 240 5.09 1.29 -6.70
N PRO A 241 6.25 1.01 -7.34
CA PRO A 241 7.33 1.99 -7.42
C PRO A 241 6.90 3.34 -8.02
N LEU A 242 6.04 3.33 -9.05
CA LEU A 242 5.49 4.56 -9.64
C LEU A 242 4.60 5.29 -8.63
N LEU A 243 3.66 4.58 -8.01
CA LEU A 243 2.76 5.17 -7.01
C LEU A 243 3.56 5.75 -5.84
N PHE A 244 4.60 5.04 -5.39
CA PHE A 244 5.52 5.45 -4.32
C PHE A 244 6.23 6.76 -4.65
N CYS A 245 6.80 6.88 -5.86
CA CYS A 245 7.41 8.12 -6.36
C CYS A 245 6.45 9.32 -6.36
N LEU A 246 5.14 9.08 -6.54
CA LEU A 246 4.11 10.12 -6.56
C LEU A 246 3.67 10.56 -5.16
N ARG A 247 4.06 9.83 -4.09
CA ARG A 247 3.57 10.09 -2.72
C ARG A 247 4.47 11.06 -1.96
N ASP A 248 5.79 10.98 -2.13
CA ASP A 248 6.75 11.71 -1.30
C ASP A 248 7.62 12.69 -2.12
N PRO A 249 7.60 14.01 -1.83
CA PRO A 249 8.45 15.00 -2.50
C PRO A 249 9.89 15.07 -1.96
N ALA A 250 10.16 14.50 -0.77
CA ALA A 250 11.41 14.70 -0.06
C ALA A 250 12.60 14.05 -0.79
N VAL A 251 12.34 13.00 -1.56
CA VAL A 251 13.39 12.28 -2.28
C VAL A 251 13.38 12.59 -3.76
N ARG A 252 14.35 13.42 -4.16
CA ARG A 252 14.59 13.79 -5.56
C ARG A 252 15.12 12.64 -6.40
N GLU A 253 15.71 11.62 -5.77
CA GLU A 253 16.36 10.50 -6.44
C GLU A 253 15.36 9.46 -6.97
N LEU A 254 14.19 9.33 -6.33
CA LEU A 254 13.19 8.31 -6.67
C LEU A 254 12.71 8.39 -8.14
N PRO A 255 12.35 9.57 -8.69
CA PRO A 255 12.02 9.69 -10.12
C PRO A 255 13.19 9.32 -11.05
N GLY A 256 14.43 9.60 -10.64
CA GLY A 256 15.63 9.26 -11.42
C GLY A 256 15.88 7.75 -11.42
N TRP A 257 15.84 7.12 -10.25
CA TRP A 257 15.94 5.68 -10.10
C TRP A 257 14.84 4.96 -10.90
N PHE A 258 13.58 5.41 -10.78
CA PHE A 258 12.47 4.81 -11.49
C PHE A 258 12.67 4.85 -13.01
N ARG A 259 13.06 6.01 -13.56
CA ARG A 259 13.34 6.17 -14.99
C ARG A 259 14.53 5.33 -15.46
N ALA A 260 15.53 5.13 -14.61
CA ALA A 260 16.68 4.28 -14.92
C ALA A 260 16.33 2.79 -14.90
N ARG A 261 15.46 2.37 -13.97
CA ARG A 261 15.05 0.98 -13.75
C ARG A 261 13.96 0.51 -14.72
N TYR A 262 13.08 1.41 -15.11
CA TYR A 262 12.01 1.19 -16.08
C TYR A 262 12.23 2.11 -17.29
N PRO A 263 13.33 1.93 -18.05
CA PRO A 263 13.67 2.80 -19.16
C PRO A 263 12.62 2.68 -20.27
N ALA A 264 12.29 3.85 -20.81
CA ALA A 264 11.14 4.22 -21.64
C ALA A 264 9.89 4.61 -20.84
N ALA A 265 9.56 5.90 -20.95
CA ALA A 265 8.22 6.46 -20.81
C ALA A 265 7.29 5.78 -21.82
N THR A 266 6.95 4.52 -21.55
CA THR A 266 6.05 3.73 -22.36
C THR A 266 4.68 4.42 -22.38
N PRO A 267 3.90 4.25 -23.46
CA PRO A 267 2.48 4.61 -23.46
C PRO A 267 1.76 4.09 -22.20
N ALA A 268 2.22 2.96 -21.64
CA ALA A 268 1.80 2.41 -20.36
C ALA A 268 1.96 3.37 -19.17
N LEU A 269 3.17 3.87 -18.92
CA LEU A 269 3.43 4.79 -17.80
C LEU A 269 2.68 6.11 -17.98
N THR A 270 2.65 6.63 -19.21
CA THR A 270 1.91 7.87 -19.54
C THR A 270 0.41 7.70 -19.31
N ALA A 271 -0.18 6.58 -19.74
CA ALA A 271 -1.59 6.29 -19.51
C ALA A 271 -1.90 6.14 -18.01
N PHE A 272 -1.06 5.41 -17.26
CA PHE A 272 -1.23 5.23 -15.82
C PHE A 272 -1.10 6.55 -15.06
N LEU A 273 -0.06 7.33 -15.36
CA LEU A 273 0.12 8.66 -14.79
C LEU A 273 -1.06 9.58 -15.10
N ALA A 274 -1.62 9.52 -16.32
CA ALA A 274 -2.81 10.28 -16.68
C ALA A 274 -4.01 9.86 -15.83
N GLY A 275 -4.25 8.55 -15.65
CA GLY A 275 -5.30 8.06 -14.77
C GLY A 275 -5.13 8.50 -13.31
N ALA A 276 -3.92 8.37 -12.76
CA ALA A 276 -3.60 8.83 -11.40
C ALA A 276 -3.79 10.35 -11.24
N ALA A 277 -3.29 11.14 -12.20
CA ALA A 277 -3.46 12.59 -12.20
C ALA A 277 -4.94 13.00 -12.27
N GLY A 278 -5.73 12.33 -13.10
CA GLY A 278 -7.16 12.61 -13.24
C GLY A 278 -7.92 12.29 -11.97
N HIS A 279 -7.66 11.12 -11.39
CA HIS A 279 -8.28 10.71 -10.14
C HIS A 279 -8.00 11.72 -9.01
N TRP A 280 -6.75 12.10 -8.78
CA TRP A 280 -6.43 13.04 -7.71
C TRP A 280 -6.89 14.47 -8.00
N THR A 281 -6.88 14.91 -9.27
CA THR A 281 -7.39 16.24 -9.65
C THR A 281 -8.89 16.35 -9.38
N ASP A 282 -9.64 15.29 -9.63
CA ASP A 282 -11.07 15.20 -9.35
C ASP A 282 -11.34 15.05 -7.84
N ALA A 283 -10.66 14.11 -7.17
CA ALA A 283 -10.85 13.84 -5.75
C ALA A 283 -10.54 15.05 -4.85
N ALA A 284 -9.51 15.83 -5.19
CA ALA A 284 -9.12 17.03 -4.44
C ALA A 284 -10.23 18.12 -4.41
N ARG A 285 -11.25 18.01 -5.25
CA ARG A 285 -12.36 18.97 -5.37
C ARG A 285 -13.60 18.54 -4.59
N LEU A 286 -13.60 17.33 -4.03
CA LEU A 286 -14.68 16.83 -3.19
C LEU A 286 -14.57 17.43 -1.78
N GLU A 287 -15.68 17.44 -1.05
CA GLU A 287 -15.67 17.83 0.36
C GLU A 287 -14.69 16.94 1.16
N PRO A 288 -13.81 17.51 2.00
CA PRO A 288 -12.97 16.72 2.89
C PRO A 288 -13.85 15.92 3.87
N PRO A 289 -13.56 14.63 4.11
CA PRO A 289 -14.28 13.89 5.14
C PRO A 289 -13.84 14.36 6.54
N ASP A 290 -14.77 14.37 7.50
CA ASP A 290 -14.53 14.82 8.87
C ASP A 290 -13.32 14.12 9.54
N TYR A 291 -13.09 12.85 9.21
CA TYR A 291 -12.02 12.04 9.79
C TYR A 291 -10.64 12.26 9.14
N ALA A 292 -10.55 12.98 8.02
CA ALA A 292 -9.30 13.25 7.31
C ALA A 292 -9.29 14.65 6.67
N PRO A 293 -9.29 15.73 7.47
CA PRO A 293 -9.38 17.11 6.97
C PRO A 293 -8.22 17.50 6.03
N GLY A 294 -7.05 16.85 6.13
CA GLY A 294 -5.90 17.09 5.25
C GLY A 294 -5.94 16.36 3.89
N LEU A 295 -6.93 15.48 3.65
CA LEU A 295 -6.95 14.58 2.49
C LEU A 295 -6.95 15.33 1.16
N ARG A 296 -7.74 16.40 1.04
CA ARG A 296 -7.86 17.15 -0.23
C ARG A 296 -6.59 17.89 -0.60
N GLY A 297 -5.90 18.47 0.39
CA GLY A 297 -4.58 19.09 0.18
C GLY A 297 -3.55 18.06 -0.28
N TYR A 298 -3.56 16.87 0.32
CA TYR A 298 -2.72 15.75 -0.08
C TYR A 298 -2.99 15.30 -1.53
N GLU A 299 -4.26 15.11 -1.90
CA GLU A 299 -4.64 14.74 -3.28
C GLU A 299 -4.23 15.83 -4.29
N ALA A 300 -4.46 17.11 -3.96
CA ALA A 300 -4.07 18.24 -4.81
C ALA A 300 -2.56 18.28 -5.08
N GLU A 301 -1.74 18.00 -4.06
CA GLU A 301 -0.29 17.94 -4.24
C GLU A 301 0.13 16.81 -5.19
N ARG A 302 -0.49 15.63 -5.07
CA ARG A 302 -0.17 14.46 -5.90
C ARG A 302 -0.65 14.65 -7.33
N ALA A 303 -1.82 15.25 -7.53
CA ALA A 303 -2.30 15.69 -8.83
C ALA A 303 -1.27 16.60 -9.53
N ARG A 304 -0.77 17.62 -8.82
CA ARG A 304 0.25 18.55 -9.35
C ARG A 304 1.55 17.82 -9.73
N LYS A 305 2.02 16.89 -8.90
CA LYS A 305 3.24 16.08 -9.20
C LYS A 305 3.04 15.19 -10.42
N ALA A 306 1.92 14.46 -10.48
CA ALA A 306 1.61 13.59 -11.60
C ALA A 306 1.50 14.38 -12.91
N LEU A 307 0.85 15.55 -12.89
CA LEU A 307 0.78 16.46 -14.03
C LEU A 307 2.16 17.00 -14.44
N ALA A 308 3.00 17.39 -13.48
CA ALA A 308 4.36 17.85 -13.76
C ALA A 308 5.19 16.75 -14.44
N TRP A 309 5.06 15.50 -13.99
CA TRP A 309 5.71 14.37 -14.66
C TRP A 309 5.14 14.15 -16.06
N LEU A 310 3.82 14.12 -16.23
CA LEU A 310 3.17 13.94 -17.53
C LEU A 310 3.64 14.97 -18.57
N ARG A 311 3.81 16.24 -18.18
CA ARG A 311 4.34 17.28 -19.06
C ARG A 311 5.69 16.91 -19.67
N THR A 312 6.60 16.37 -18.85
CA THR A 312 7.93 15.94 -19.33
C THR A 312 7.87 14.76 -20.31
N GLY A 313 6.78 13.98 -20.31
CA GLY A 313 6.64 12.80 -21.17
C GLY A 313 5.74 13.00 -22.38
N LEU A 314 4.80 13.94 -22.35
CA LEU A 314 3.84 14.18 -23.44
C LEU A 314 4.37 15.08 -24.54
N GLU A 315 5.43 15.85 -24.27
CA GLU A 315 6.18 16.62 -25.27
C GLU A 315 7.01 15.69 -26.19
N ASP A 316 7.39 14.50 -25.69
CA ASP A 316 8.15 13.48 -26.44
C ASP A 316 7.27 12.47 -27.21
N VAL A 317 5.95 12.50 -27.01
CA VAL A 317 4.99 11.63 -27.71
C VAL A 317 4.20 12.50 -28.68
N ALA A 318 4.72 12.66 -29.90
CA ALA A 318 3.97 13.16 -31.05
C ALA A 318 2.75 12.24 -31.34
N PRO A 319 1.66 12.77 -31.92
CA PRO A 319 0.44 12.00 -32.21
C PRO A 319 0.69 10.76 -33.08
#